data_AF-A0A3Q3XLG1-F1
#
_entry.id   AF-A0A3Q3XLG1-F1
#
_cell.length_a   1.000
_cell.length_b   1.000
_cell.length_c   1.000
_cell.angle_alpha   90.00
_cell.angle_beta   90.00
_cell.angle_gamma   90.00
#
_symmetry.space_group_name_H-M   'P 1'
#
loop_
_entity.id
_entity.type
_entity.pdbx_description
1 polymer ?
#
loop_
_entity_poly.entity_id
_entity_poly.type
_entity_poly.pdbx_seq_one_letter_code
_entity_poly.pdbx_strand_id
1 'polypeptide(L)'
;MGLAQIPNVRAYWEVDTKYPKDLPSREVLFDFHGVPMIHSFSANWEKIQNFQARPDDILIATYPKAGTTWVSYILDLLYFGKTSPERQTSIPLYERVPFLEITISSTDSAERLTTSPRLIKTHLPVQLVPKSFWEQNCKMIYVARNAKDNMVSYFHMDRMTLFHPDPGDWSSYFKRFLEGNILFGSWYDHVNSWWKKKQTHDKIHYIIYHILFLGFLGYSEKLCCFLGLSSSLEERKQITGGVQFDNMKKNNMVNYSTLQVMDFKVSQFMRKGKVGDWKNHFTVAQNEEFDENYKQKMKNSTLQFRYEV
;
A
#
# COMPACT_ATOMS: atom_id res chain seq x y z
N MET A 1 1.46 -15.92 -48.56
CA MET A 1 1.85 -16.25 -47.18
C MET A 1 1.45 -15.06 -46.32
N GLY A 2 0.32 -15.21 -45.62
CA GLY A 2 -0.42 -14.10 -45.02
C GLY A 2 0.20 -13.61 -43.72
N LEU A 3 0.31 -12.29 -43.60
CA LEU A 3 0.60 -11.58 -42.35
C LEU A 3 -0.58 -11.80 -41.39
N ALA A 4 -0.31 -12.44 -40.25
CA ALA A 4 -1.28 -12.57 -39.18
C ALA A 4 -1.61 -11.19 -38.61
N GLN A 5 -2.88 -10.80 -38.70
CA GLN A 5 -3.41 -9.59 -38.09
C GLN A 5 -3.25 -9.66 -36.57
N ILE A 6 -2.59 -8.65 -36.01
CA ILE A 6 -2.54 -8.37 -34.58
C ILE A 6 -3.98 -8.02 -34.14
N PRO A 7 -4.58 -8.72 -33.16
CA PRO A 7 -5.93 -8.41 -32.72
C PRO A 7 -6.00 -7.00 -32.15
N ASN A 8 -6.98 -6.25 -32.66
CA ASN A 8 -7.34 -4.90 -32.30
C ASN A 8 -7.57 -4.80 -30.77
N VAL A 9 -6.72 -4.07 -30.05
CA VAL A 9 -6.76 -3.88 -28.57
C VAL A 9 -7.96 -3.01 -28.11
N ARG A 10 -8.93 -2.77 -29.00
CA ARG A 10 -10.03 -1.82 -28.81
C ARG A 10 -11.38 -2.47 -28.48
N ALA A 11 -11.46 -3.80 -28.41
CA ALA A 11 -12.74 -4.52 -28.34
C ALA A 11 -13.18 -5.04 -26.96
N TYR A 12 -12.55 -4.65 -25.85
CA TYR A 12 -12.86 -5.23 -24.52
C TYR A 12 -13.26 -4.21 -23.44
N TRP A 13 -13.58 -2.97 -23.82
CA TRP A 13 -13.95 -1.91 -22.87
C TRP A 13 -15.43 -1.48 -22.94
N GLU A 14 -16.26 -2.17 -23.72
CA GLU A 14 -17.72 -2.06 -23.64
C GLU A 14 -18.31 -3.14 -22.73
N VAL A 15 -17.73 -3.30 -21.53
CA VAL A 15 -18.45 -3.93 -20.43
C VAL A 15 -19.00 -2.80 -19.57
N ASP A 16 -20.29 -2.56 -19.79
CA ASP A 16 -21.23 -1.84 -18.94
C ASP A 16 -20.74 -1.60 -17.51
N THR A 17 -20.67 -0.32 -17.14
CA THR A 17 -20.94 0.23 -15.80
C THR A 17 -20.57 -0.67 -14.61
N LYS A 18 -19.28 -0.99 -14.44
CA LYS A 18 -18.78 -1.74 -13.27
C LYS A 18 -18.84 -1.00 -11.92
N TYR A 19 -19.36 0.21 -11.90
CA TYR A 19 -19.72 0.92 -10.67
C TYR A 19 -21.23 1.15 -10.70
N PRO A 20 -21.98 0.71 -9.68
CA PRO A 20 -23.39 1.07 -9.59
C PRO A 20 -23.52 2.60 -9.73
N LYS A 21 -24.52 3.04 -10.51
CA LYS A 21 -24.83 4.47 -10.68
C LYS A 21 -25.15 5.14 -9.34
N ASP A 22 -25.51 4.35 -8.33
CA ASP A 22 -25.59 4.74 -6.94
C ASP A 22 -24.19 4.64 -6.29
N LEU A 23 -23.69 5.78 -5.83
CA LEU A 23 -22.50 5.84 -4.97
C LEU A 23 -22.62 4.75 -3.89
N PRO A 24 -21.61 3.86 -3.72
CA PRO A 24 -21.72 2.82 -2.72
C PRO A 24 -21.92 3.47 -1.35
N SER A 25 -22.92 3.01 -0.61
CA SER A 25 -23.05 3.36 0.80
C SER A 25 -21.74 3.05 1.49
N ARG A 26 -21.25 3.96 2.33
CA ARG A 26 -20.08 3.70 3.19
C ARG A 26 -20.29 2.37 3.92
N GLU A 27 -19.30 1.49 3.84
CA GLU A 27 -19.39 0.17 4.44
C GLU A 27 -19.24 0.23 5.96
N VAL A 28 -19.78 -0.77 6.64
CA VAL A 28 -19.68 -0.90 8.10
C VAL A 28 -18.56 -1.88 8.42
N LEU A 29 -17.78 -1.56 9.45
CA LEU A 29 -16.78 -2.48 9.98
C LEU A 29 -17.45 -3.66 10.67
N PHE A 30 -16.90 -4.85 10.46
CA PHE A 30 -17.27 -6.05 11.22
C PHE A 30 -16.01 -6.84 11.60
N ASP A 31 -16.11 -7.69 12.62
CA ASP A 31 -15.00 -8.55 13.00
C ASP A 31 -14.78 -9.65 11.95
N PHE A 32 -13.59 -9.68 11.39
CA PHE A 32 -13.18 -10.67 10.41
C PHE A 32 -11.90 -11.34 10.88
N HIS A 33 -12.05 -12.51 11.51
CA HIS A 33 -10.95 -13.25 12.11
C HIS A 33 -10.14 -12.41 13.12
N GLY A 34 -10.83 -11.63 13.96
CA GLY A 34 -10.19 -10.75 14.95
C GLY A 34 -9.64 -9.43 14.39
N VAL A 35 -9.98 -9.07 13.15
CA VAL A 35 -9.54 -7.84 12.48
C VAL A 35 -10.77 -7.10 11.95
N PRO A 36 -10.97 -5.80 12.30
CA PRO A 36 -12.03 -4.99 11.70
C PRO A 36 -11.83 -4.84 10.18
N MET A 37 -12.81 -5.33 9.42
CA MET A 37 -12.79 -5.36 7.96
C MET A 37 -14.12 -4.87 7.37
N ILE A 38 -14.14 -4.69 6.05
CA ILE A 38 -15.32 -4.37 5.25
C ILE A 38 -15.56 -5.45 4.20
N HIS A 39 -16.80 -5.54 3.69
CA HIS A 39 -17.19 -6.56 2.73
C HIS A 39 -16.39 -6.46 1.42
N SER A 40 -16.08 -5.25 0.94
CA SER A 40 -15.24 -5.06 -0.26
C SER A 40 -13.84 -5.66 -0.17
N PHE A 41 -13.35 -5.99 1.03
CA PHE A 41 -12.05 -6.64 1.21
C PHE A 41 -12.13 -8.08 1.74
N SER A 42 -13.33 -8.58 2.02
CA SER A 42 -13.54 -9.91 2.60
C SER A 42 -14.49 -10.80 1.81
N ALA A 43 -15.28 -10.27 0.87
CA ALA A 43 -16.33 -11.06 0.21
C ALA A 43 -15.77 -12.23 -0.62
N ASN A 44 -14.58 -12.08 -1.20
CA ASN A 44 -13.90 -13.12 -2.00
C ASN A 44 -12.78 -13.82 -1.21
N TRP A 45 -12.95 -13.96 0.11
CA TRP A 45 -11.89 -14.45 0.99
C TRP A 45 -11.34 -15.82 0.62
N GLU A 46 -12.20 -16.77 0.27
CA GLU A 46 -11.77 -18.11 -0.15
C GLU A 46 -10.79 -18.04 -1.34
N LYS A 47 -11.07 -17.17 -2.31
CA LYS A 47 -10.19 -16.95 -3.46
C LYS A 47 -8.86 -16.30 -3.06
N ILE A 48 -8.89 -15.37 -2.11
CA ILE A 48 -7.67 -14.73 -1.58
C ILE A 48 -6.82 -15.76 -0.83
N GLN A 49 -7.44 -16.59 0.02
CA GLN A 49 -6.73 -17.63 0.77
C GLN A 49 -6.10 -18.69 -0.12
N ASN A 50 -6.78 -19.03 -1.23
CA ASN A 50 -6.33 -20.01 -2.22
C ASN A 50 -5.46 -19.41 -3.34
N PHE A 51 -5.11 -18.11 -3.25
CA PHE A 51 -4.23 -17.47 -4.23
C PHE A 51 -2.93 -18.27 -4.40
N GLN A 52 -2.50 -18.46 -5.64
CA GLN A 52 -1.28 -19.21 -5.96
C GLN A 52 -0.13 -18.24 -6.23
N ALA A 53 0.70 -18.02 -5.22
CA ALA A 53 1.94 -17.27 -5.36
C ALA A 53 2.95 -18.02 -6.26
N ARG A 54 3.78 -17.27 -6.99
CA ARG A 54 4.94 -17.78 -7.73
C ARG A 54 6.20 -17.55 -6.87
N PRO A 55 7.24 -18.40 -6.98
CA PRO A 55 8.48 -18.23 -6.21
C PRO A 55 9.15 -16.86 -6.36
N ASP A 56 8.99 -16.23 -7.52
CA ASP A 56 9.56 -14.92 -7.85
C ASP A 56 8.64 -13.75 -7.51
N ASP A 57 7.41 -13.97 -7.04
CA ASP A 57 6.52 -12.89 -6.64
C ASP A 57 7.13 -12.03 -5.53
N ILE A 58 6.78 -10.74 -5.56
CA ILE A 58 7.15 -9.77 -4.53
C ILE A 58 5.90 -9.23 -3.89
N LEU A 59 5.72 -9.56 -2.60
CA LEU A 59 4.61 -9.04 -1.80
C LEU A 59 5.00 -7.73 -1.12
N ILE A 60 4.25 -6.67 -1.40
CA ILE A 60 4.40 -5.34 -0.81
C ILE A 60 3.32 -5.18 0.25
N ALA A 61 3.71 -5.39 1.51
CA ALA A 61 2.80 -5.29 2.64
C ALA A 61 3.00 -3.99 3.40
N THR A 62 1.91 -3.34 3.78
CA THR A 62 1.98 -2.13 4.61
C THR A 62 0.71 -2.01 5.43
N TYR A 63 0.78 -1.47 6.65
CA TYR A 63 -0.44 -0.87 7.20
C TYR A 63 -0.90 0.28 6.27
N PRO A 64 -2.21 0.52 6.08
CA PRO A 64 -2.69 1.55 5.18
C PRO A 64 -1.98 2.89 5.41
N LYS A 65 -1.72 3.62 4.32
CA LYS A 65 -1.07 4.95 4.33
C LYS A 65 0.38 5.01 4.83
N ALA A 66 1.07 3.87 4.88
CA ALA A 66 2.49 3.83 5.24
C ALA A 66 3.47 4.00 4.05
N GLY A 67 2.97 4.32 2.84
CA GLY A 67 3.82 4.59 1.67
C GLY A 67 3.81 3.50 0.59
N THR A 68 2.75 2.68 0.53
CA THR A 68 2.58 1.57 -0.42
C THR A 68 2.79 1.99 -1.86
N THR A 69 2.07 3.01 -2.33
CA THR A 69 2.21 3.55 -3.69
C THR A 69 3.64 3.97 -4.02
N TRP A 70 4.35 4.52 -3.04
CA TRP A 70 5.72 4.99 -3.23
C TRP A 70 6.67 3.82 -3.44
N VAL A 71 6.64 2.83 -2.56
CA VAL A 71 7.50 1.64 -2.70
C VAL A 71 7.08 0.79 -3.90
N SER A 72 5.79 0.69 -4.22
CA SER A 72 5.31 0.02 -5.44
C SER A 72 5.89 0.66 -6.70
N TYR A 73 5.90 1.99 -6.77
CA TYR A 73 6.44 2.69 -7.93
C TYR A 73 7.98 2.55 -8.03
N ILE A 74 8.68 2.61 -6.90
CA ILE A 74 10.12 2.33 -6.83
C ILE A 74 10.42 0.94 -7.40
N LEU A 75 9.68 -0.09 -6.97
CA LEU A 75 9.91 -1.46 -7.40
C LEU A 75 9.58 -1.66 -8.87
N ASP A 76 8.48 -1.09 -9.36
CA ASP A 76 8.13 -1.19 -10.77
C ASP A 76 9.18 -0.52 -11.67
N LEU A 77 9.73 0.63 -11.26
CA LEU A 77 10.85 1.27 -11.99
C LEU A 77 12.14 0.44 -11.93
N LEU A 78 12.46 -0.18 -10.80
CA LEU A 78 13.65 -1.02 -10.65
C LEU A 78 13.58 -2.28 -11.51
N TYR A 79 12.42 -2.93 -11.59
CA TYR A 79 12.25 -4.16 -12.37
C TYR A 79 11.99 -3.91 -13.85
N PHE A 80 11.18 -2.90 -14.18
CA PHE A 80 10.61 -2.74 -15.52
C PHE A 80 10.94 -1.40 -16.19
N GLY A 81 11.55 -0.45 -15.47
CA GLY A 81 11.85 0.88 -16.01
C GLY A 81 12.76 0.86 -17.24
N LYS A 82 13.61 -0.17 -17.38
CA LYS A 82 14.45 -0.38 -18.57
C LYS A 82 13.85 -1.33 -19.60
N THR A 83 13.22 -2.41 -19.16
CA THR A 83 12.76 -3.48 -20.05
C THR A 83 11.39 -3.20 -20.65
N SER A 84 10.60 -2.35 -20.02
CA SER A 84 9.21 -2.04 -20.42
C SER A 84 8.82 -0.61 -20.02
N PRO A 85 9.57 0.42 -20.48
CA PRO A 85 9.34 1.81 -20.10
C PRO A 85 7.96 2.34 -20.50
N GLU A 86 7.37 1.82 -21.57
CA GLU A 86 6.04 2.19 -22.06
C GLU A 86 4.92 1.94 -21.03
N ARG A 87 5.12 0.99 -20.11
CA ARG A 87 4.17 0.72 -19.01
C ARG A 87 4.00 1.92 -18.08
N GLN A 88 5.01 2.79 -17.98
CA GLN A 88 4.98 3.95 -17.08
C GLN A 88 3.96 5.01 -17.51
N THR A 89 3.58 5.02 -18.78
CA THR A 89 2.65 6.00 -19.37
C THR A 89 1.33 5.39 -19.86
N SER A 90 1.29 4.06 -20.03
CA SER A 90 0.13 3.35 -20.58
C SER A 90 -0.72 2.60 -19.54
N ILE A 91 -0.15 2.22 -18.39
CA ILE A 91 -0.83 1.39 -17.39
C ILE A 91 -0.76 2.05 -16.00
N PRO A 92 -1.91 2.35 -15.36
CA PRO A 92 -1.92 2.85 -13.99
C PRO A 92 -1.23 1.90 -13.01
N LEU A 93 -0.57 2.44 -11.99
CA LEU A 93 0.21 1.66 -11.02
C LEU A 93 -0.65 0.65 -10.25
N TYR A 94 -1.92 0.95 -10.02
CA TYR A 94 -2.81 0.02 -9.33
C TYR A 94 -3.15 -1.22 -10.18
N GLU A 95 -2.93 -1.19 -11.49
CA GLU A 95 -3.01 -2.36 -12.38
C GLU A 95 -1.65 -3.05 -12.52
N ARG A 96 -0.55 -2.28 -12.56
CA ARG A 96 0.82 -2.83 -12.56
C ARG A 96 1.16 -3.56 -11.25
N VAL A 97 0.58 -3.09 -10.14
CA VAL A 97 0.76 -3.61 -8.78
C VAL A 97 -0.62 -3.83 -8.15
N PRO A 98 -1.31 -4.93 -8.51
CA PRO A 98 -2.66 -5.24 -8.07
C PRO A 98 -2.74 -5.35 -6.54
N PHE A 99 -3.87 -4.91 -6.00
CA PHE A 99 -4.18 -4.97 -4.58
C PHE A 99 -4.83 -6.33 -4.26
N LEU A 100 -4.16 -7.20 -3.51
CA LEU A 100 -4.55 -8.60 -3.36
C LEU A 100 -5.99 -8.82 -2.87
N GLU A 101 -6.47 -8.01 -1.92
CA GLU A 101 -7.75 -8.21 -1.25
C GLU A 101 -8.93 -7.40 -1.82
N ILE A 102 -8.76 -6.60 -2.89
CA ILE A 102 -9.89 -5.82 -3.43
C ILE A 102 -10.84 -6.71 -4.27
N THR A 103 -12.09 -6.89 -3.84
CA THR A 103 -13.04 -7.84 -4.46
C THR A 103 -13.34 -7.58 -5.93
N ILE A 104 -13.19 -6.33 -6.38
CA ILE A 104 -13.33 -5.95 -7.78
C ILE A 104 -12.03 -6.35 -8.52
N SER A 105 -11.99 -7.58 -9.02
CA SER A 105 -10.97 -8.15 -9.94
C SER A 105 -9.54 -8.39 -9.43
N SER A 106 -9.20 -8.23 -8.15
CA SER A 106 -7.80 -8.32 -7.67
C SER A 106 -7.01 -9.59 -7.96
N THR A 107 -7.54 -10.75 -7.53
CA THR A 107 -6.88 -12.05 -7.68
C THR A 107 -6.78 -12.42 -9.15
N ASP A 108 -7.85 -12.15 -9.91
CA ASP A 108 -7.81 -12.26 -11.38
C ASP A 108 -6.75 -11.34 -11.98
N SER A 109 -6.63 -10.09 -11.52
CA SER A 109 -5.62 -9.14 -12.00
C SER A 109 -4.21 -9.61 -11.69
N ALA A 110 -3.95 -10.13 -10.50
CA ALA A 110 -2.64 -10.66 -10.12
C ALA A 110 -2.30 -11.96 -10.88
N GLU A 111 -3.27 -12.84 -11.12
CA GLU A 111 -3.10 -14.04 -11.93
C GLU A 111 -2.87 -13.72 -13.41
N ARG A 112 -3.53 -12.67 -13.93
CA ARG A 112 -3.38 -12.18 -15.31
C ARG A 112 -2.07 -11.42 -15.55
N LEU A 113 -1.32 -11.04 -14.52
CA LEU A 113 -0.02 -10.42 -14.72
C LEU A 113 0.93 -11.41 -15.42
N THR A 114 1.33 -11.02 -16.63
CA THR A 114 2.31 -11.73 -17.46
C THR A 114 3.75 -11.37 -17.13
N THR A 115 3.98 -10.43 -16.20
CA THR A 115 5.32 -10.06 -15.75
C THR A 115 5.92 -11.09 -14.80
N SER A 116 7.25 -11.17 -14.82
CA SER A 116 8.07 -11.87 -13.85
C SER A 116 9.18 -10.90 -13.40
N PRO A 117 9.26 -10.56 -12.10
CA PRO A 117 8.35 -10.98 -11.03
C PRO A 117 6.95 -10.32 -11.15
N ARG A 118 5.94 -10.84 -10.44
CA ARG A 118 4.72 -10.07 -10.16
C ARG A 118 4.93 -9.21 -8.92
N LEU A 119 4.56 -7.94 -9.00
CA LEU A 119 4.51 -7.05 -7.85
C LEU A 119 3.07 -7.03 -7.34
N ILE A 120 2.84 -7.44 -6.09
CA ILE A 120 1.49 -7.55 -5.50
C ILE A 120 1.48 -6.76 -4.21
N LYS A 121 0.47 -5.91 -3.99
CA LYS A 121 0.37 -5.14 -2.72
C LYS A 121 -0.74 -5.69 -1.83
N THR A 122 -0.59 -5.52 -0.52
CA THR A 122 -1.59 -5.90 0.48
C THR A 122 -1.51 -5.02 1.73
N HIS A 123 -2.63 -4.94 2.45
CA HIS A 123 -2.75 -4.38 3.79
C HIS A 123 -3.15 -5.45 4.81
N LEU A 124 -3.15 -6.72 4.43
CA LEU A 124 -3.45 -7.81 5.33
C LEU A 124 -2.38 -7.91 6.44
N PRO A 125 -2.80 -8.09 7.71
CA PRO A 125 -1.89 -8.44 8.79
C PRO A 125 -1.32 -9.85 8.54
N VAL A 126 -0.18 -10.15 9.17
CA VAL A 126 0.62 -11.37 8.91
C VAL A 126 -0.23 -12.65 8.91
N GLN A 127 -1.16 -12.79 9.85
CA GLN A 127 -2.00 -13.98 10.01
C GLN A 127 -3.02 -14.18 8.89
N LEU A 128 -3.29 -13.14 8.09
CA LEU A 128 -4.24 -13.14 6.99
C LEU A 128 -3.55 -13.23 5.61
N VAL A 129 -2.22 -13.11 5.53
CA VAL A 129 -1.48 -13.28 4.26
C VAL A 129 -1.66 -14.73 3.75
N PRO A 130 -1.97 -14.94 2.45
CA PRO A 130 -2.16 -16.27 1.89
C PRO A 130 -0.97 -17.20 2.11
N LYS A 131 -1.25 -18.46 2.41
CA LYS A 131 -0.24 -19.46 2.79
C LYS A 131 0.83 -19.66 1.72
N SER A 132 0.42 -19.60 0.45
CA SER A 132 1.30 -19.79 -0.71
C SER A 132 2.51 -18.85 -0.71
N PHE A 133 2.37 -17.61 -0.25
CA PHE A 133 3.51 -16.68 -0.21
C PHE A 133 4.61 -17.13 0.75
N TRP A 134 4.22 -17.76 1.86
CA TRP A 134 5.15 -18.33 2.83
C TRP A 134 5.76 -19.64 2.31
N GLU A 135 4.93 -20.50 1.72
CA GLU A 135 5.33 -21.81 1.18
C GLU A 135 6.31 -21.67 0.00
N GLN A 136 6.08 -20.69 -0.88
CA GLN A 136 6.95 -20.37 -2.02
C GLN A 136 8.17 -19.51 -1.63
N ASN A 137 8.30 -19.15 -0.34
CA ASN A 137 9.39 -18.33 0.18
C ASN A 137 9.60 -17.01 -0.60
N CYS A 138 8.48 -16.36 -0.97
CA CYS A 138 8.48 -15.14 -1.77
C CYS A 138 9.21 -14.00 -1.05
N LYS A 139 9.83 -13.10 -1.81
CA LYS A 139 10.36 -11.85 -1.23
C LYS A 139 9.20 -10.97 -0.79
N MET A 140 9.33 -10.36 0.38
CA MET A 140 8.34 -9.45 0.93
C MET A 140 8.99 -8.13 1.32
N ILE A 141 8.34 -7.02 0.99
CA ILE A 141 8.73 -5.69 1.44
C ILE A 141 7.65 -5.18 2.35
N TYR A 142 8.00 -4.93 3.61
CA TYR A 142 7.11 -4.31 4.57
C TYR A 142 7.50 -2.85 4.78
N VAL A 143 6.56 -1.91 4.65
CA VAL A 143 6.80 -0.49 4.98
C VAL A 143 5.95 -0.05 6.17
N ALA A 144 6.63 0.45 7.20
CA ALA A 144 6.01 1.03 8.38
C ALA A 144 6.19 2.56 8.39
N ARG A 145 5.16 3.28 8.83
CA ARG A 145 5.22 4.74 9.06
C ARG A 145 4.83 5.02 10.50
N ASN A 146 5.37 6.10 11.08
CA ASN A 146 5.00 6.50 12.45
C ASN A 146 3.47 6.63 12.57
N ALA A 147 2.92 6.23 13.71
CA ALA A 147 1.48 6.09 13.86
C ALA A 147 0.73 7.43 13.77
N LYS A 148 1.32 8.54 14.22
CA LYS A 148 0.66 9.87 14.20
C LYS A 148 0.42 10.37 12.78
N ASP A 149 1.46 10.36 11.93
CA ASP A 149 1.31 10.72 10.51
C ASP A 149 0.46 9.71 9.74
N ASN A 150 0.55 8.43 10.12
CA ASN A 150 -0.24 7.38 9.52
C ASN A 150 -1.75 7.59 9.79
N MET A 151 -2.12 7.83 11.05
CA MET A 151 -3.48 8.16 11.49
C MET A 151 -4.05 9.37 10.74
N VAL A 152 -3.33 10.49 10.70
CA VAL A 152 -3.76 11.68 9.92
C VAL A 152 -3.97 11.33 8.46
N SER A 153 -3.02 10.61 7.87
CA SER A 153 -3.13 10.24 6.47
C SER A 153 -4.29 9.27 6.20
N TYR A 154 -4.67 8.46 7.18
CA TYR A 154 -5.76 7.48 7.09
C TYR A 154 -7.10 8.19 7.21
N PHE A 155 -7.26 9.07 8.20
CA PHE A 155 -8.45 9.93 8.33
C PHE A 155 -8.80 10.63 7.02
N HIS A 156 -7.82 11.28 6.38
CA HIS A 156 -8.05 11.95 5.09
C HIS A 156 -8.34 10.98 3.93
N MET A 157 -7.84 9.75 3.98
CA MET A 157 -8.20 8.72 2.99
C MET A 157 -9.65 8.28 3.16
N ASP A 158 -10.07 7.98 4.38
CA ASP A 158 -11.45 7.52 4.65
C ASP A 158 -12.48 8.60 4.30
N ARG A 159 -12.10 9.88 4.43
CA ARG A 159 -12.93 11.01 3.98
C ARG A 159 -13.15 11.00 2.46
N MET A 160 -12.11 10.74 1.66
CA MET A 160 -12.21 10.78 0.19
C MET A 160 -12.67 9.45 -0.43
N THR A 161 -12.39 8.31 0.19
CA THR A 161 -12.74 7.00 -0.36
C THR A 161 -14.19 6.66 -0.06
N LEU A 162 -14.98 6.50 -1.12
CA LEU A 162 -16.44 6.54 -1.06
C LEU A 162 -17.07 5.34 -0.34
N PHE A 163 -16.43 4.18 -0.42
CA PHE A 163 -16.91 2.95 0.20
C PHE A 163 -16.33 2.69 1.59
N HIS A 164 -15.30 3.44 2.02
CA HIS A 164 -14.74 3.27 3.37
C HIS A 164 -15.77 3.65 4.44
N PRO A 165 -15.68 3.06 5.65
CA PRO A 165 -16.49 3.47 6.78
C PRO A 165 -16.39 4.96 7.04
N ASP A 166 -17.47 5.56 7.57
CA ASP A 166 -17.48 6.99 7.84
C ASP A 166 -16.39 7.34 8.86
N PRO A 167 -15.43 8.22 8.51
CA PRO A 167 -14.40 8.66 9.43
C PRO A 167 -14.95 9.50 10.59
N GLY A 168 -16.14 10.11 10.45
CA GLY A 168 -16.65 11.06 11.44
C GLY A 168 -15.75 12.28 11.59
N ASP A 169 -15.80 12.91 12.77
CA ASP A 169 -14.86 13.98 13.12
C ASP A 169 -13.49 13.43 13.56
N TRP A 170 -12.49 14.31 13.59
CA TRP A 170 -11.11 13.95 13.93
C TRP A 170 -10.97 13.35 15.34
N SER A 171 -11.69 13.87 16.34
CA SER A 171 -11.57 13.40 17.72
C SER A 171 -12.14 11.99 17.88
N SER A 172 -13.28 11.71 17.25
CA SER A 172 -13.87 10.37 17.19
C SER A 172 -12.98 9.39 16.42
N TYR A 173 -12.38 9.82 15.30
CA TYR A 173 -11.44 9.00 14.55
C TYR A 173 -10.18 8.66 15.34
N PHE A 174 -9.62 9.65 16.04
CA PHE A 174 -8.45 9.48 16.90
C PHE A 174 -8.66 8.38 17.94
N LYS A 175 -9.81 8.40 18.65
CA LYS A 175 -10.16 7.37 19.64
C LYS A 175 -10.27 5.98 19.02
N ARG A 176 -11.03 5.85 17.93
CA ARG A 176 -11.17 4.57 17.20
C ARG A 176 -9.83 4.01 16.74
N PHE A 177 -8.91 4.87 16.28
CA PHE A 177 -7.57 4.44 15.89
C PHE A 177 -6.77 3.89 17.07
N LEU A 178 -6.80 4.54 18.25
CA LEU A 178 -6.12 4.04 19.46
C LEU A 178 -6.67 2.68 19.93
N GLU A 179 -7.97 2.47 19.75
CA GLU A 179 -8.66 1.21 20.06
C GLU A 179 -8.43 0.13 18.99
N GLY A 180 -7.87 0.49 17.83
CA GLY A 180 -7.73 -0.41 16.69
C GLY A 180 -9.05 -0.72 15.98
N ASN A 181 -10.12 0.03 16.25
CA ASN A 181 -11.42 -0.07 15.59
C ASN A 181 -11.46 0.74 14.29
N ILE A 182 -10.51 0.45 13.40
CA ILE A 182 -10.36 1.02 12.07
C ILE A 182 -10.16 -0.14 11.10
N LEU A 183 -10.48 0.06 9.83
CA LEU A 183 -10.23 -0.92 8.78
C LEU A 183 -8.77 -1.43 8.81
N PHE A 184 -8.57 -2.74 8.71
CA PHE A 184 -7.29 -3.48 8.92
C PHE A 184 -6.77 -3.51 10.37
N GLY A 185 -7.55 -2.99 11.32
CA GLY A 185 -7.34 -3.15 12.75
C GLY A 185 -6.28 -2.24 13.37
N SER A 186 -5.71 -2.71 14.47
CA SER A 186 -4.70 -2.01 15.27
C SER A 186 -3.39 -1.80 14.49
N TRP A 187 -3.00 -0.53 14.32
CA TRP A 187 -1.68 -0.18 13.78
C TRP A 187 -0.55 -0.84 14.57
N TYR A 188 -0.66 -0.87 15.92
CA TYR A 188 0.36 -1.42 16.81
C TYR A 188 0.57 -2.92 16.54
N ASP A 189 -0.52 -3.67 16.46
CA ASP A 189 -0.47 -5.12 16.25
C ASP A 189 0.02 -5.43 14.83
N HIS A 190 -0.41 -4.63 13.85
CA HIS A 190 0.03 -4.76 12.47
C HIS A 190 1.55 -4.55 12.32
N VAL A 191 2.10 -3.43 12.81
CA VAL A 191 3.54 -3.15 12.66
C VAL A 191 4.41 -4.12 13.46
N ASN A 192 3.96 -4.52 14.66
CA ASN A 192 4.71 -5.44 15.52
C ASN A 192 4.66 -6.88 15.02
N SER A 193 3.52 -7.36 14.51
CA SER A 193 3.40 -8.72 13.97
C SER A 193 4.32 -8.91 12.75
N TRP A 194 4.34 -7.95 11.83
CA TRP A 194 5.27 -7.95 10.69
C TRP A 194 6.74 -7.84 11.13
N TRP A 195 7.03 -7.04 12.16
CA TRP A 195 8.39 -6.93 12.72
C TRP A 195 8.86 -8.20 13.39
N LYS A 196 7.99 -8.87 14.15
CA LYS A 196 8.24 -10.18 14.74
C LYS A 196 8.47 -11.23 13.67
N LYS A 197 7.62 -11.26 12.63
CA LYS A 197 7.77 -12.19 11.49
C LYS A 197 9.11 -11.99 10.78
N LYS A 198 9.55 -10.74 10.59
CA LYS A 198 10.87 -10.38 10.02
C LYS A 198 12.05 -10.99 10.81
N GLN A 199 11.93 -11.20 12.12
CA GLN A 199 12.99 -11.84 12.91
C GLN A 199 13.11 -13.34 12.59
N THR A 200 12.03 -13.97 12.15
CA THR A 200 11.95 -15.41 11.85
C THR A 200 11.97 -15.73 10.36
N HIS A 201 11.85 -14.72 9.49
CA HIS A 201 11.77 -14.89 8.04
C HIS A 201 12.71 -13.88 7.36
N ASP A 202 13.77 -14.40 6.75
CA ASP A 202 14.86 -13.63 6.13
C ASP A 202 14.44 -12.94 4.82
N LYS A 203 13.43 -13.48 4.13
CA LYS A 203 12.82 -12.90 2.92
C LYS A 203 11.91 -11.70 3.16
N ILE A 204 11.82 -11.17 4.37
CA ILE A 204 11.15 -9.89 4.63
C ILE A 204 12.19 -8.78 4.67
N HIS A 205 11.96 -7.71 3.93
CA HIS A 205 12.71 -6.46 4.01
C HIS A 205 11.83 -5.39 4.65
N TYR A 206 12.14 -5.04 5.91
CA TYR A 206 11.34 -4.10 6.69
C TYR A 206 11.93 -2.69 6.57
N ILE A 207 11.12 -1.75 6.06
CA ILE A 207 11.49 -0.37 5.80
C ILE A 207 10.69 0.55 6.72
N ILE A 208 11.34 1.55 7.31
CA ILE A 208 10.63 2.65 7.97
C ILE A 208 10.54 3.82 6.98
N TYR A 209 9.34 4.35 6.76
CA TYR A 209 9.03 5.41 5.79
C TYR A 209 9.99 6.60 5.84
N HIS A 210 10.38 7.04 7.04
CA HIS A 210 11.28 8.19 7.19
C HIS A 210 12.69 7.95 6.61
N ILE A 211 13.12 6.70 6.49
CA ILE A 211 14.40 6.34 5.87
C ILE A 211 14.34 6.61 4.36
N LEU A 212 13.23 6.26 3.71
CA LEU A 212 13.00 6.60 2.30
C LEU A 212 12.91 8.12 2.10
N PHE A 213 12.28 8.81 3.06
CA PHE A 213 12.12 10.27 3.04
C PHE A 213 13.45 11.03 3.16
N LEU A 214 14.35 10.58 4.05
CA LEU A 214 15.66 11.21 4.26
C LEU A 214 16.60 11.08 3.05
N GLY A 215 16.47 10.02 2.26
CA GLY A 215 17.32 9.85 1.08
C GLY A 215 17.20 8.48 0.44
N PHE A 216 16.26 8.34 -0.50
CA PHE A 216 16.12 7.10 -1.27
C PHE A 216 17.40 6.72 -2.02
N LEU A 217 18.18 7.68 -2.55
CA LEU A 217 19.41 7.35 -3.27
C LEU A 217 20.40 6.53 -2.41
N GLY A 218 20.61 6.92 -1.15
CA GLY A 218 21.47 6.15 -0.24
C GLY A 218 20.86 4.80 0.13
N TYR A 219 19.54 4.74 0.29
CA TYR A 219 18.84 3.51 0.64
C TYR A 219 18.72 2.50 -0.52
N SER A 220 18.70 3.00 -1.75
CA SER A 220 18.41 2.22 -2.96
C SER A 220 19.38 1.05 -3.16
N GLU A 221 20.63 1.18 -2.72
CA GLU A 221 21.62 0.09 -2.79
C GLU A 221 21.21 -1.12 -1.97
N LYS A 222 20.76 -0.86 -0.73
CA LYS A 222 20.32 -1.90 0.21
C LYS A 222 19.07 -2.60 -0.32
N LEU A 223 18.16 -1.84 -0.94
CA LEU A 223 16.97 -2.39 -1.57
C LEU A 223 17.32 -3.27 -2.77
N CYS A 224 18.19 -2.79 -3.67
CA CYS A 224 18.65 -3.57 -4.83
C CYS A 224 19.36 -4.86 -4.41
N CYS A 225 20.22 -4.81 -3.38
CA CYS A 225 20.88 -6.00 -2.84
C CYS A 225 19.86 -7.04 -2.34
N PHE A 226 18.84 -6.61 -1.58
CA PHE A 226 17.77 -7.51 -1.13
C PHE A 226 16.98 -8.12 -2.31
N LEU A 227 16.72 -7.32 -3.33
CA LEU A 227 16.01 -7.74 -4.54
C LEU A 227 16.88 -8.63 -5.46
N GLY A 228 18.20 -8.67 -5.26
CA GLY A 228 19.13 -9.35 -6.17
C GLY A 228 19.27 -8.63 -7.52
N LEU A 229 19.07 -7.31 -7.53
CA LEU A 229 19.17 -6.48 -8.73
C LEU A 229 20.51 -5.75 -8.78
N SER A 230 21.11 -5.71 -9.97
CA SER A 230 22.20 -4.80 -10.29
C SER A 230 21.64 -3.53 -10.89
N SER A 231 21.89 -2.38 -10.26
CA SER A 231 21.50 -1.06 -10.78
C SER A 231 22.67 -0.09 -10.66
N SER A 232 23.04 0.58 -11.75
CA SER A 232 24.05 1.62 -11.75
C SER A 232 23.63 2.82 -10.90
N LEU A 233 24.62 3.62 -10.47
CA LEU A 233 24.34 4.85 -9.74
C LEU A 233 23.43 5.81 -10.55
N GLU A 234 23.60 5.84 -11.87
CA GLU A 234 22.82 6.72 -12.73
C GLU A 234 21.35 6.31 -12.80
N GLU A 235 21.07 5.00 -12.91
CA GLU A 235 19.69 4.48 -12.79
C GLU A 235 19.08 4.83 -11.43
N ARG A 236 19.83 4.63 -10.34
CA ARG A 236 19.35 4.93 -8.99
C ARG A 236 19.06 6.43 -8.82
N LYS A 237 19.86 7.31 -9.43
CA LYS A 237 19.60 8.76 -9.47
C LYS A 237 18.34 9.11 -10.27
N GLN A 238 18.18 8.53 -11.46
CA GLN A 238 16.99 8.75 -12.29
C GLN A 238 15.71 8.31 -11.57
N ILE A 239 15.72 7.11 -10.99
CA ILE A 239 14.59 6.61 -10.19
C ILE A 239 14.35 7.54 -9.00
N THR A 240 15.41 7.96 -8.28
CA THR A 240 15.28 8.89 -7.15
C THR A 240 14.58 10.18 -7.56
N GLY A 241 14.91 10.75 -8.72
CA GLY A 241 14.20 11.92 -9.26
C GLY A 241 12.74 11.61 -9.56
N GLY A 242 12.45 10.52 -10.26
CA GLY A 242 11.09 10.15 -10.66
C GLY A 242 10.14 9.84 -9.49
N VAL A 243 10.66 9.29 -8.39
CA VAL A 243 9.87 8.91 -7.21
C VAL A 243 9.76 10.03 -6.17
N GLN A 244 10.21 11.24 -6.47
CA GLN A 244 9.93 12.40 -5.62
C GLN A 244 8.43 12.66 -5.54
N PHE A 245 7.97 13.07 -4.35
CA PHE A 245 6.56 13.28 -4.08
C PHE A 245 5.88 14.21 -5.09
N ASP A 246 6.49 15.35 -5.41
CA ASP A 246 5.90 16.32 -6.35
C ASP A 246 5.81 15.79 -7.79
N ASN A 247 6.74 14.92 -8.20
CA ASN A 247 6.71 14.27 -9.51
C ASN A 247 5.60 13.21 -9.54
N MET A 248 5.53 12.37 -8.51
CA MET A 248 4.45 11.39 -8.38
C MET A 248 3.08 12.04 -8.29
N LYS A 249 2.95 13.19 -7.62
CA LYS A 249 1.69 13.94 -7.49
C LYS A 249 1.14 14.40 -8.85
N LYS A 250 2.03 14.81 -9.76
CA LYS A 250 1.67 15.26 -11.12
C LYS A 250 1.43 14.10 -12.09
N ASN A 251 1.90 12.90 -11.77
CA ASN A 251 1.80 11.74 -12.65
C ASN A 251 0.46 11.00 -12.45
N ASN A 252 -0.43 11.10 -13.45
CA ASN A 252 -1.76 10.47 -13.46
C ASN A 252 -1.73 8.93 -13.43
N MET A 253 -0.59 8.30 -13.78
CA MET A 253 -0.40 6.86 -13.69
C MET A 253 -0.12 6.37 -12.27
N VAL A 254 0.18 7.25 -11.31
CA VAL A 254 0.53 6.86 -9.93
C VAL A 254 -0.24 7.61 -8.85
N ASN A 255 -0.84 8.76 -9.17
CA ASN A 255 -1.52 9.61 -8.18
C ASN A 255 -2.98 9.20 -7.89
N TYR A 256 -3.47 8.14 -8.54
CA TYR A 256 -4.83 7.59 -8.42
C TYR A 256 -5.95 8.47 -8.98
N SER A 257 -5.66 9.58 -9.68
CA SER A 257 -6.67 10.54 -10.15
C SER A 257 -7.70 9.96 -11.13
N THR A 258 -7.45 8.76 -11.68
CA THR A 258 -8.37 8.06 -12.59
C THR A 258 -9.37 7.14 -11.87
N LEU A 259 -9.23 6.92 -10.56
CA LEU A 259 -10.16 6.09 -9.79
C LEU A 259 -11.40 6.88 -9.36
N GLN A 260 -12.56 6.43 -9.84
CA GLN A 260 -13.86 7.06 -9.55
C GLN A 260 -14.35 6.82 -8.12
N VAL A 261 -13.78 5.84 -7.41
CA VAL A 261 -14.13 5.52 -6.01
C VAL A 261 -13.50 6.49 -4.97
N MET A 262 -12.81 7.52 -5.43
CA MET A 262 -12.18 8.54 -4.60
C MET A 262 -12.67 9.95 -4.99
N ASP A 263 -13.19 10.69 -4.03
CA ASP A 263 -13.54 12.10 -4.21
C ASP A 263 -12.34 13.02 -3.92
N PHE A 264 -11.64 13.38 -5.00
CA PHE A 264 -10.49 14.26 -4.94
C PHE A 264 -10.81 15.70 -4.52
N LYS A 265 -12.09 16.11 -4.49
CA LYS A 265 -12.50 17.42 -3.95
C LYS A 265 -12.44 17.44 -2.42
N VAL A 266 -12.64 16.28 -1.78
CA VAL A 266 -12.57 16.13 -0.31
C VAL A 266 -11.13 16.07 0.17
N SER A 267 -10.30 15.26 -0.48
CA SER A 267 -8.86 15.16 -0.20
C SER A 267 -8.12 14.59 -1.40
N GLN A 268 -6.86 14.99 -1.56
CA GLN A 268 -6.00 14.45 -2.61
C GLN A 268 -5.30 13.18 -2.12
N PHE A 269 -5.20 12.13 -2.95
CA PHE A 269 -4.46 10.91 -2.59
C PHE A 269 -2.98 11.22 -2.30
N MET A 270 -2.35 11.97 -3.21
CA MET A 270 -1.02 12.55 -3.00
C MET A 270 -1.14 13.84 -2.17
N ARG A 271 -1.41 13.68 -0.87
CA ARG A 271 -1.82 14.76 0.06
C ARG A 271 -0.69 15.72 0.43
N LYS A 272 0.29 15.24 1.23
CA LYS A 272 1.41 16.05 1.76
C LYS A 272 2.78 15.41 1.59
N GLY A 273 2.92 14.09 1.71
CA GLY A 273 4.18 13.39 1.49
C GLY A 273 5.29 13.65 2.52
N LYS A 274 4.97 14.19 3.70
CA LYS A 274 5.95 14.62 4.71
C LYS A 274 5.97 13.73 5.96
N VAL A 275 7.02 13.86 6.75
CA VAL A 275 7.08 13.38 8.15
C VAL A 275 6.81 14.58 9.06
N GLY A 276 5.88 14.46 10.01
CA GLY A 276 5.56 15.52 10.99
C GLY A 276 4.30 16.33 10.71
N ASP A 277 3.50 15.98 9.70
CA ASP A 277 2.24 16.71 9.40
C ASP A 277 1.17 16.48 10.48
N TRP A 278 1.34 15.45 11.31
CA TRP A 278 0.49 15.20 12.48
C TRP A 278 0.40 16.38 13.44
N LYS A 279 1.45 17.22 13.55
CA LYS A 279 1.45 18.41 14.41
C LYS A 279 0.40 19.45 14.02
N ASN A 280 -0.06 19.43 12.76
CA ASN A 280 -1.11 20.33 12.27
C ASN A 280 -2.53 19.82 12.60
N HIS A 281 -2.66 18.66 13.26
CA HIS A 281 -3.95 17.99 13.46
C HIS A 281 -4.16 17.60 14.93
N PHE A 282 -3.12 17.11 15.60
CA PHE A 282 -3.20 16.70 17.00
C PHE A 282 -3.28 17.94 17.89
N THR A 283 -4.23 17.94 18.83
CA THR A 283 -4.15 18.85 19.98
C THR A 283 -3.04 18.39 20.93
N VAL A 284 -2.60 19.27 21.84
CA VAL A 284 -1.62 18.89 22.87
C VAL A 284 -2.13 17.72 23.71
N ALA A 285 -3.39 17.77 24.16
CA ALA A 285 -4.02 16.70 24.93
C ALA A 285 -4.08 15.37 24.16
N GLN A 286 -4.44 15.40 22.87
CA GLN A 286 -4.41 14.20 22.03
C GLN A 286 -2.99 13.65 21.86
N ASN A 287 -1.99 14.53 21.77
CA ASN A 287 -0.60 14.10 21.68
C ASN A 287 -0.14 13.39 22.95
N GLU A 288 -0.42 13.95 24.12
CA GLU A 288 -0.09 13.36 25.43
C GLU A 288 -0.78 12.02 25.63
N GLU A 289 -2.08 11.94 25.32
CA GLU A 289 -2.84 10.69 25.38
C GLU A 289 -2.26 9.63 24.44
N PHE A 290 -1.93 10.02 23.20
CA PHE A 290 -1.31 9.13 22.24
C PHE A 290 0.04 8.62 22.75
N ASP A 291 0.88 9.50 23.30
CA ASP A 291 2.24 9.13 23.73
C ASP A 291 2.20 8.12 24.90
N GLU A 292 1.28 8.27 25.85
CA GLU A 292 1.10 7.27 26.91
C GLU A 292 0.55 5.94 26.35
N ASN A 293 -0.47 5.99 25.49
CA ASN A 293 -0.99 4.78 24.83
C ASN A 293 0.10 4.05 24.03
N TYR A 294 0.87 4.81 23.24
CA TYR A 294 1.97 4.30 22.42
C TYR A 294 3.05 3.64 23.28
N LYS A 295 3.45 4.28 24.39
CA LYS A 295 4.43 3.72 25.33
C LYS A 295 3.98 2.36 25.85
N GLN A 296 2.71 2.21 26.23
CA GLN A 296 2.18 0.93 26.71
C GLN A 296 2.10 -0.13 25.61
N LYS A 297 1.60 0.23 24.43
CA LYS A 297 1.40 -0.70 23.30
C LYS A 297 2.72 -1.13 22.64
N MET A 298 3.75 -0.28 22.68
CA MET A 298 5.04 -0.52 22.03
C MET A 298 6.17 -0.90 23.00
N LYS A 299 5.92 -1.05 24.30
CA LYS A 299 6.94 -1.28 25.34
C LYS A 299 7.91 -2.44 25.08
N ASN A 300 7.45 -3.48 24.37
CA ASN A 300 8.24 -4.68 24.06
C ASN A 300 8.80 -4.67 22.63
N SER A 301 8.61 -3.58 21.89
CA SER A 301 9.06 -3.45 20.51
C SER A 301 10.42 -2.78 20.45
N THR A 302 11.30 -3.30 19.58
CA THR A 302 12.57 -2.66 19.25
C THR A 302 12.46 -1.69 18.06
N LEU A 303 11.27 -1.53 17.50
CA LEU A 303 11.00 -0.58 16.42
C LEU A 303 11.19 0.86 16.90
N GLN A 304 11.91 1.64 16.10
CA GLN A 304 12.08 3.08 16.34
C GLN A 304 11.50 3.87 15.17
N PHE A 305 10.62 4.81 15.51
CA PHE A 305 9.98 5.69 14.55
C PHE A 305 10.38 7.14 14.82
N ARG A 306 10.64 7.90 13.76
CA ARG A 306 10.77 9.35 13.82
C ARG A 306 9.44 10.02 13.51
N TYR A 307 9.08 11.00 14.33
CA TYR A 307 7.87 11.80 14.22
C TYR A 307 8.10 13.18 13.59
N GLU A 308 9.37 13.52 13.34
CA GLU A 308 9.81 14.70 12.64
C GLU A 308 11.16 14.42 11.96
N VAL A 309 11.45 15.15 10.89
CA VAL A 309 12.69 15.09 10.10
C VAL A 309 13.10 16.51 9.77
#